data_AF-A0A345PGU9-F1
#
_entry.id   AF-A0A345PGU9-F1
#
_cell.length_a   1.000
_cell.length_b   1.000
_cell.length_c   1.000
_cell.angle_alpha   90.00
_cell.angle_beta   90.00
_cell.angle_gamma   90.00
#
_symmetry.space_group_name_H-M   'P 1'
#
loop_
_entity.id
_entity.type
_entity.pdbx_description
1 polymer ?
#
loop_
_entity_poly.entity_id
_entity_poly.type
_entity_poly.pdbx_seq_one_letter_code
_entity_poly.pdbx_strand_id
1 'polypeptide(L)' 'MGFYWFGLIFWLLIGASILLFIWGLKKKSLKALFVSGIALILPSLYFLGANNWFRIVVILPLIPLFLAYYSKKRAI' A
#
# COMPACT_ATOMS: atom_id res chain seq x y z
N MET A 1 5.19 -23.56 -14.67
CA MET A 1 4.03 -22.67 -14.42
C MET A 1 3.79 -22.39 -12.92
N GLY A 2 4.84 -22.09 -12.14
CA GLY A 2 4.70 -21.89 -10.67
C GLY A 2 4.82 -20.43 -10.21
N PHE A 3 5.37 -19.54 -11.05
CA PHE A 3 5.69 -18.15 -10.66
C PHE A 3 4.51 -17.18 -10.74
N TYR A 4 3.43 -17.53 -11.45
CA TYR A 4 2.29 -16.63 -11.69
C TYR A 4 1.47 -16.35 -10.42
N TRP A 5 1.42 -17.30 -9.49
CA TRP A 5 0.61 -17.20 -8.28
C TRP A 5 1.09 -16.11 -7.32
N PHE A 6 2.40 -15.99 -7.12
CA PHE A 6 2.96 -14.92 -6.28
C PHE A 6 2.72 -13.54 -6.90
N GLY A 7 2.89 -13.41 -8.22
CA GLY A 7 2.56 -12.18 -8.94
C GLY A 7 1.08 -11.81 -8.80
N LEU A 8 0.17 -12.78 -8.90
CA LEU A 8 -1.27 -12.56 -8.75
C LEU A 8 -1.64 -12.13 -7.33
N ILE A 9 -1.00 -12.70 -6.31
CA ILE A 9 -1.15 -12.26 -4.90
C ILE A 9 -0.70 -10.80 -4.74
N PHE A 10 0.43 -10.42 -5.33
CA PHE A 10 0.89 -9.01 -5.28
C PHE A 10 -0.08 -8.08 -5.99
N TRP A 11 -0.61 -8.46 -7.16
CA TRP A 11 -1.63 -7.69 -7.88
C TRP A 11 -2.91 -7.52 -7.04
N LEU A 12 -3.37 -8.57 -6.38
CA LEU A 12 -4.51 -8.49 -5.46
C LEU A 12 -4.22 -7.58 -4.25
N LEU A 13 -3.03 -7.66 -3.66
CA LEU A 13 -2.62 -6.78 -2.56
C LEU A 13 -2.58 -5.31 -2.98
N ILE A 14 -2.02 -5.03 -4.16
CA ILE A 14 -1.95 -3.68 -4.73
C ILE A 14 -3.37 -3.16 -4.99
N GLY A 15 -4.23 -3.95 -5.66
CA GLY A 15 -5.61 -3.59 -5.93
C GLY A 15 -6.43 -3.36 -4.66
N ALA A 16 -6.34 -4.26 -3.69
CA ALA A 16 -7.00 -4.13 -2.39
C ALA A 16 -6.50 -2.90 -1.62
N SER A 17 -5.21 -2.60 -1.68
CA SER A 17 -4.65 -1.39 -1.06
C SER A 17 -5.21 -0.12 -1.70
N ILE A 18 -5.29 -0.03 -3.03
CA ILE A 18 -5.87 1.14 -3.71
C ILE A 18 -7.33 1.33 -3.31
N LEU A 19 -8.12 0.25 -3.27
CA LEU A 19 -9.52 0.29 -2.84
C LEU A 19 -9.64 0.75 -1.37
N LEU A 20 -8.84 0.20 -0.47
CA LEU A 20 -8.80 0.58 0.95
C LEU A 20 -8.32 2.02 1.15
N PHE A 21 -7.41 2.50 0.30
CA PHE A 21 -6.90 3.86 0.36
C PHE A 21 -7.98 4.86 -0.05
N ILE A 22 -8.64 4.65 -1.20
CA ILE A 22 -9.75 5.49 -1.66
C ILE A 22 -10.90 5.45 -0.65
N TRP A 23 -11.24 4.25 -0.14
CA TRP A 23 -12.30 4.09 0.84
C TRP A 23 -11.95 4.74 2.19
N GLY A 24 -10.70 4.58 2.63
CA GLY A 24 -10.17 5.19 3.85
C GLY A 24 -10.15 6.71 3.79
N LEU A 25 -9.80 7.30 2.63
CA LEU A 25 -9.93 8.73 2.39
C LEU A 25 -11.38 9.19 2.45
N LYS A 26 -12.30 8.50 1.76
CA LYS A 26 -13.73 8.84 1.74
C LYS A 26 -14.38 8.75 3.13
N LYS A 27 -14.10 7.69 3.88
CA LYS A 27 -14.66 7.45 5.22
C LYS A 27 -13.88 8.16 6.34
N LYS A 28 -12.80 8.88 6.02
CA LYS A 28 -11.79 9.36 6.99
C LYS A 28 -11.33 8.28 7.99
N SER A 29 -11.30 7.03 7.54
CA SER A 29 -10.99 5.88 8.39
C SER A 29 -9.48 5.69 8.47
N LEU A 30 -8.92 6.05 9.63
CA LEU A 30 -7.50 5.86 9.93
C LEU A 30 -7.08 4.39 9.81
N LYS A 31 -7.95 3.48 10.26
CA LYS A 31 -7.68 2.04 10.18
C LYS A 31 -7.57 1.58 8.73
N ALA A 32 -8.46 2.03 7.85
CA ALA A 32 -8.43 1.66 6.43
C ALA A 32 -7.19 2.22 5.71
N LEU A 33 -6.82 3.48 5.99
CA LEU A 33 -5.59 4.08 5.44
C LEU A 33 -4.33 3.35 5.93
N PHE A 34 -4.27 2.99 7.22
CA PHE A 34 -3.15 2.27 7.79
C PHE A 34 -3.01 0.85 7.20
N VAL A 35 -4.13 0.13 7.07
CA VAL A 35 -4.16 -1.21 6.46
C VAL A 35 -3.80 -1.16 4.97
N SER A 36 -4.23 -0.12 4.23
CA SER A 36 -3.81 0.07 2.84
C SER A 36 -2.29 0.24 2.72
N GLY A 37 -1.67 1.02 3.61
CA GLY A 37 -0.22 1.20 3.64
C GLY A 37 0.52 -0.10 3.94
N ILE A 38 0.08 -0.85 4.95
CA ILE A 38 0.67 -2.15 5.30
C ILE A 38 0.57 -3.15 4.14
N ALA A 39 -0.58 -3.20 3.46
CA ALA A 39 -0.78 -4.07 2.30
C ALA A 39 0.19 -3.76 1.15
N LEU A 40 0.70 -2.53 1.05
CA LEU A 40 1.71 -2.15 0.05
C LEU A 40 3.16 -2.38 0.51
N ILE A 41 3.43 -2.60 1.79
CA ILE A 41 4.79 -2.88 2.28
C ILE A 41 5.30 -4.20 1.70
N LEU A 42 4.45 -5.24 1.65
CA LEU A 42 4.84 -6.56 1.17
C LEU A 42 5.24 -6.56 -0.33
N PRO A 43 4.44 -5.99 -1.26
CA PRO A 43 4.87 -5.78 -2.64
C PRO A 43 6.11 -4.91 -2.74
N SER A 44 6.21 -3.86 -1.93
CA SER A 44 7.33 -2.92 -1.94
C SER A 44 8.66 -3.58 -1.59
N LEU A 45 8.70 -4.38 -0.53
CA LEU A 45 9.89 -5.13 -0.12
C LEU A 45 10.31 -6.15 -1.18
N TYR A 46 9.34 -6.77 -1.87
CA TYR A 46 9.62 -7.65 -3.00
C TYR A 46 10.32 -6.90 -4.15
N PHE A 47 9.87 -5.68 -4.48
CA PHE A 47 10.48 -4.84 -5.51
C PHE A 47 11.72 -4.06 -5.05
N LEU A 48 12.09 -4.11 -3.76
CA LEU A 48 13.27 -3.41 -3.22
C LEU A 48 14.59 -3.99 -3.75
N GLY A 49 14.62 -5.29 -4.04
CA GLY A 49 15.74 -5.97 -4.69
C GLY A 49 15.82 -5.75 -6.21
N ALA A 50 14.89 -5.00 -6.81
CA ALA A 50 14.90 -4.72 -8.23
C ALA A 50 15.89 -3.60 -8.58
N ASN A 51 16.82 -3.87 -9.49
CA ASN A 51 17.78 -2.87 -10.03
C ASN A 51 17.17 -1.93 -11.09
N ASN A 52 15.84 -1.91 -11.22
CA ASN A 52 15.14 -1.16 -12.26
C ASN A 52 14.25 -0.05 -11.67
N TRP A 53 13.62 0.73 -12.53
CA TRP A 53 12.71 1.82 -12.16
C TRP A 53 11.57 1.42 -11.20
N PHE A 54 11.26 0.12 -11.13
CA PHE A 54 10.32 -0.45 -10.15
C PHE A 54 10.71 -0.25 -8.69
N ARG A 55 11.95 0.14 -8.39
CA ARG A 55 12.39 0.51 -7.03
C ARG A 55 11.60 1.70 -6.47
N ILE A 56 11.02 2.54 -7.33
CA ILE A 56 10.14 3.67 -6.94
C ILE A 56 8.87 3.15 -6.23
N VAL A 57 8.44 1.92 -6.53
CA VAL A 57 7.28 1.28 -5.88
C VAL A 57 7.50 1.11 -4.37
N VAL A 58 8.74 1.13 -3.90
CA VAL A 58 9.06 1.08 -2.46
C VAL A 58 8.50 2.30 -1.69
N ILE A 59 8.31 3.43 -2.37
CA ILE A 59 7.84 4.67 -1.77
C ILE A 59 6.31 4.73 -1.72
N LEU A 60 5.61 3.95 -2.56
CA LEU A 60 4.15 3.91 -2.60
C LEU A 60 3.45 3.62 -1.25
N PRO A 61 3.91 2.70 -0.37
CA PRO A 61 3.31 2.50 0.95
C PRO A 61 3.49 3.68 1.90
N LEU A 62 4.50 4.53 1.68
CA LEU A 62 4.73 5.69 2.56
C LEU A 62 3.63 6.74 2.42
N ILE A 63 3.07 6.93 1.22
CA ILE A 63 1.99 7.90 0.96
C ILE A 63 0.74 7.63 1.84
N PRO A 64 0.12 6.43 1.83
CA PRO A 64 -1.02 6.13 2.66
C PRO A 64 -0.70 6.11 4.16
N LEU A 65 0.52 5.68 4.55
CA LEU A 65 0.94 5.73 5.95
C LEU A 65 1.10 7.16 6.46
N PHE A 66 1.68 8.05 5.66
CA PHE A 66 1.84 9.45 5.99
C PHE A 66 0.49 10.16 6.09
N LEU A 67 -0.41 9.88 5.13
CA LEU A 67 -1.79 10.39 5.18
C LEU A 67 -2.57 9.85 6.38
N ALA A 68 -2.40 8.57 6.74
CA ALA A 68 -2.99 8.01 7.95
C ALA A 68 -2.48 8.74 9.21
N TYR A 69 -1.18 9.01 9.29
CA TYR A 69 -0.58 9.73 10.41
C TYR A 69 -1.10 11.17 10.54
N TYR A 70 -1.19 11.91 9.42
CA TYR A 70 -1.73 13.27 9.41
C TYR A 70 -3.22 13.34 9.74
N SER A 71 -4.00 12.39 9.22
CA SER A 71 -5.43 12.33 9.50
C SER A 71 -5.69 12.07 11.00
N LYS A 72 -4.79 11.34 11.69
CA LYS A 72 -4.86 11.13 13.15
C LYS A 72 -4.66 12.44 13.91
N LYS A 73 -3.77 13.32 13.45
CA LYS A 73 -3.53 14.64 14.07
C LYS A 73 -4.68 15.63 13.90
N ARG A 74 -5.56 15.46 12.90
CA ARG A 74 -6.75 16.29 12.70
C ARG A 74 -8.01 15.76 13.40
N ALA A 75 -7.95 14.55 13.96
CA ALA A 75 -9.05 13.92 14.68
C ALA A 75 -8.91 14.03 16.21
N ILE A 76 -7.85 14.68 16.70
CA ILE A 76 -7.61 15.02 18.12
C ILE A 76 -7.76 16.54 18.25
#